data_AF-A0A7R9F580-F1
#
_entry.id   AF-A0A7R9F580-F1
#
_cell.length_a   1.000
_cell.length_b   1.000
_cell.length_c   1.000
_cell.angle_alpha   90.00
_cell.angle_beta   90.00
_cell.angle_gamma   90.00
#
_symmetry.space_group_name_H-M   'P 1'
#
loop_
_entity.id
_entity.type
_entity.pdbx_description
1 polymer ?
#
loop_
_entity_poly.entity_id
_entity_poly.type
_entity_poly.pdbx_seq_one_letter_code
_entity_poly.pdbx_strand_id
1 'polypeptide(L)'
;VGVQDPPVSHSGKPLPGARLVSAVLFPDADVPDPKWTLIAMQWGQIITHDLSQAAGTTQAKAHSTNCCSEDKSEAIPKEYRDPTCFPIEVLHDDPHYAQHSQQCMNFVRTTTDLSQGCSQPFKPAEQIVAVTHFMDCSIIYGSSKQQTDSLREWKGGRLRMEYRHGKGFPPSSTNKSSVCDHISEQEACYVAGDSRVNQNPQLTILHVVLIREHNRVAGHLNKLNPHWDDNKLFHEARRIVIAEHQHISYYEWLPIFLVSASLMSLTNKKCADVEAILVVTFNIQPGPVMNEVKLTRVESGGWESTKHHGLTYDTHDYTHDYSEHVDPSVINGHATAAFRYFHTNIAGYLQ
;
A
#
# COMPACT_ATOMS: atom_id res chain seq x y z
N VAL A 1 28.74 -2.47 -13.11
CA VAL A 1 27.64 -3.35 -13.58
C VAL A 1 27.47 -4.51 -12.62
N GLY A 2 26.25 -4.73 -12.11
CA GLY A 2 25.94 -5.91 -11.27
C GLY A 2 26.12 -5.74 -9.75
N VAL A 3 26.49 -4.55 -9.29
CA VAL A 3 26.55 -4.21 -7.84
C VAL A 3 25.51 -3.15 -7.52
N GLN A 4 25.60 -1.99 -8.18
CA GLN A 4 24.65 -0.88 -8.00
C GLN A 4 24.07 -0.36 -9.32
N ASP A 5 24.67 -0.62 -10.48
CA ASP A 5 24.13 -0.11 -11.75
C ASP A 5 22.84 -0.84 -12.14
N PRO A 6 21.85 -0.14 -12.73
CA PRO A 6 20.68 -0.76 -13.35
C PRO A 6 21.05 -1.83 -14.39
N PRO A 7 20.17 -2.81 -14.62
CA PRO A 7 20.44 -3.90 -15.56
C PRO A 7 20.56 -3.40 -17.00
N VAL A 8 21.39 -4.09 -17.78
CA VAL A 8 21.49 -3.96 -19.24
C VAL A 8 20.87 -5.18 -19.91
N SER A 9 20.58 -5.09 -21.21
CA SER A 9 20.10 -6.25 -21.98
C SER A 9 21.13 -7.40 -22.00
N HIS A 10 20.67 -8.61 -22.34
CA HIS A 10 21.57 -9.76 -22.52
C HIS A 10 22.65 -9.52 -23.59
N SER A 11 22.40 -8.65 -24.58
CA SER A 11 23.40 -8.25 -25.57
C SER A 11 24.35 -7.14 -25.11
N GLY A 12 24.24 -6.67 -23.86
CA GLY A 12 25.03 -5.56 -23.32
C GLY A 12 24.58 -4.16 -23.76
N LYS A 13 23.50 -4.07 -24.55
CA LYS A 13 22.91 -2.79 -25.00
C LYS A 13 21.97 -2.22 -23.92
N PRO A 14 21.70 -0.91 -23.91
CA PRO A 14 20.69 -0.30 -23.05
C PRO A 14 19.32 -0.96 -23.26
N LEU A 15 18.55 -1.10 -22.17
CA LEU A 15 17.14 -1.49 -22.24
C LEU A 15 16.30 -0.32 -22.79
N PRO A 16 15.12 -0.60 -23.38
CA PRO A 16 14.18 0.46 -23.75
C PRO A 16 13.87 1.37 -22.56
N GLY A 17 13.82 2.68 -22.78
CA GLY A 17 13.51 3.65 -21.73
C GLY A 17 12.09 3.44 -21.18
N ALA A 18 11.92 3.65 -19.87
CA ALA A 18 10.64 3.43 -19.18
C ALA A 18 9.50 4.24 -19.79
N ARG A 19 9.75 5.50 -20.19
CA ARG A 19 8.74 6.35 -20.84
C ARG A 19 8.35 5.82 -22.22
N LEU A 20 9.31 5.36 -23.02
CA LEU A 20 9.02 4.75 -24.32
C LEU A 20 8.12 3.51 -24.16
N VAL A 21 8.45 2.64 -23.20
CA VAL A 21 7.63 1.47 -22.89
C VAL A 21 6.22 1.89 -22.45
N SER A 22 6.11 2.91 -21.59
CA SER A 22 4.83 3.48 -21.16
C SER A 22 4.00 3.99 -22.36
N ALA A 23 4.60 4.81 -23.23
CA ALA A 23 3.90 5.41 -24.36
C ALA A 23 3.43 4.39 -25.40
N VAL A 24 4.17 3.29 -25.57
CA VAL A 24 3.88 2.27 -26.60
C VAL A 24 2.98 1.14 -26.07
N LEU A 25 3.18 0.68 -24.84
CA LEU A 25 2.49 -0.50 -24.30
C LEU A 25 1.28 -0.17 -23.40
N PHE A 26 1.19 1.05 -22.88
CA PHE A 26 0.13 1.45 -21.95
C PHE A 26 -0.64 2.65 -22.52
N PRO A 27 -1.50 2.42 -23.54
CA PRO A 27 -2.34 3.47 -24.10
C PRO A 27 -3.34 3.98 -23.06
N ASP A 28 -3.70 5.26 -23.16
CA ASP A 28 -4.75 5.86 -22.36
C ASP A 28 -6.11 5.34 -22.83
N ALA A 29 -6.73 4.47 -22.03
CA ALA A 29 -8.01 3.84 -22.34
C ALA A 29 -8.87 3.77 -21.07
N ASP A 30 -10.02 4.44 -21.10
CA ASP A 30 -11.01 4.38 -20.04
C ASP A 30 -11.93 3.18 -20.26
N VAL A 31 -11.58 2.05 -19.63
CA VAL A 31 -12.34 0.81 -19.68
C VAL A 31 -12.81 0.45 -18.28
N PRO A 32 -14.06 0.80 -17.91
CA PRO A 32 -14.61 0.43 -16.61
C PRO A 32 -14.67 -1.08 -16.43
N ASP A 33 -14.28 -1.55 -15.24
CA ASP A 33 -14.47 -2.95 -14.88
C ASP A 33 -15.96 -3.21 -14.62
N PRO A 34 -16.60 -4.16 -15.33
CA PRO A 34 -18.05 -4.40 -15.18
C PRO A 34 -18.41 -5.13 -13.88
N LYS A 35 -17.42 -5.63 -13.12
CA LYS A 35 -17.62 -6.51 -11.96
C LYS A 35 -17.15 -5.87 -10.68
N TRP A 36 -15.96 -5.27 -10.71
CA TRP A 36 -15.30 -4.80 -9.49
C TRP A 36 -15.56 -3.33 -9.24
N THR A 37 -15.86 -2.99 -7.98
CA THR A 37 -15.96 -1.60 -7.56
C THR A 37 -14.57 -1.04 -7.25
N LEU A 38 -14.44 0.29 -7.22
CA LEU A 38 -13.16 0.98 -6.93
C LEU A 38 -12.57 0.61 -5.55
N ILE A 39 -13.38 0.09 -4.63
CA ILE A 39 -12.90 -0.37 -3.32
C ILE A 39 -11.94 -1.55 -3.45
N ALA A 40 -12.06 -2.37 -4.50
CA ALA A 40 -11.17 -3.51 -4.71
C ALA A 40 -9.74 -3.05 -5.04
N MET A 41 -9.60 -2.03 -5.90
CA MET A 41 -8.33 -1.36 -6.16
C MET A 41 -7.80 -0.69 -4.89
N GLN A 42 -8.65 0.08 -4.21
CA GLN A 42 -8.24 0.87 -3.05
C GLN A 42 -7.84 0.00 -1.85
N TRP A 43 -8.45 -1.17 -1.66
CA TRP A 43 -8.06 -2.14 -0.64
C TRP A 43 -6.73 -2.82 -0.98
N GLY A 44 -6.44 -3.06 -2.27
CA GLY A 44 -5.12 -3.49 -2.72
C GLY A 44 -4.04 -2.46 -2.34
N GLN A 45 -4.32 -1.17 -2.49
CA GLN A 45 -3.42 -0.13 -2.01
C GLN A 45 -3.22 -0.16 -0.48
N ILE A 46 -4.28 -0.43 0.31
CA ILE A 46 -4.18 -0.61 1.77
C ILE A 46 -3.23 -1.75 2.13
N ILE A 47 -3.40 -2.92 1.51
CA ILE A 47 -2.51 -4.08 1.71
C ILE A 47 -1.06 -3.72 1.35
N THR A 48 -0.85 -3.06 0.21
CA THR A 48 0.48 -2.64 -0.24
C THR A 48 1.14 -1.72 0.77
N HIS A 49 0.38 -0.77 1.34
CA HIS A 49 0.91 0.20 2.28
C HIS A 49 1.25 -0.44 3.64
N ASP A 50 0.56 -1.51 4.03
CA ASP A 50 0.88 -2.26 5.24
C ASP A 50 2.14 -3.11 5.08
N LEU A 51 2.37 -3.67 3.89
CA LEU A 51 3.44 -4.63 3.64
C LEU A 51 4.71 -4.01 3.04
N SER A 52 4.60 -2.88 2.35
CA SER A 52 5.71 -2.37 1.55
C SER A 52 5.80 -0.85 1.51
N GLN A 53 7.00 -0.36 1.83
CA GLN A 53 7.40 1.02 1.63
C GLN A 53 8.90 1.05 1.36
N ALA A 54 9.31 1.45 0.16
CA ALA A 54 10.73 1.57 -0.14
C ALA A 54 11.34 2.76 0.63
N ALA A 55 12.44 2.52 1.35
CA ALA A 55 13.13 3.56 2.11
C ALA A 55 13.77 4.62 1.19
N GLY A 56 13.89 5.85 1.72
CA GLY A 56 14.59 6.96 1.05
C GLY A 56 13.86 7.59 -0.13
N THR A 57 12.58 7.28 -0.32
CA THR A 57 11.75 7.94 -1.32
C THR A 57 10.67 8.77 -0.65
N THR A 58 10.44 9.97 -1.15
CA THR A 58 9.24 10.73 -0.83
C THR A 58 8.10 10.13 -1.66
N GLN A 59 7.18 9.43 -1.01
CA GLN A 59 6.10 8.71 -1.71
C GLN A 59 4.86 9.60 -1.93
N ALA A 60 4.56 10.49 -0.96
CA ALA A 60 3.46 11.44 -1.05
C ALA A 60 3.87 12.80 -1.67
N LYS A 61 5.17 13.02 -1.93
CA LYS A 61 5.73 14.27 -2.45
C LYS A 61 6.89 14.00 -3.40
N ALA A 62 7.22 14.99 -4.22
CA ALA A 62 8.46 14.95 -4.99
C ALA A 62 9.70 14.93 -4.08
N HIS A 63 10.72 14.19 -4.50
CA HIS A 63 11.99 14.13 -3.78
C HIS A 63 12.71 15.48 -3.92
N SER A 64 13.40 15.94 -2.87
CA SER A 64 14.10 17.23 -2.89
C SER A 64 15.24 17.28 -3.90
N THR A 65 15.84 16.14 -4.20
CA THR A 65 16.88 15.99 -5.24
C THR A 65 16.28 16.16 -6.63
N ASN A 66 16.82 17.11 -7.38
CA ASN A 66 16.56 17.31 -8.80
C ASN A 66 17.61 16.57 -9.64
N CYS A 67 17.13 15.76 -10.57
CA CYS A 67 17.91 14.98 -11.52
C CYS A 67 17.76 15.50 -12.96
N CYS A 68 16.82 16.43 -13.16
CA CYS A 68 16.57 17.15 -14.41
C CYS A 68 16.91 18.64 -14.24
N SER A 69 17.17 19.33 -15.34
CA SER A 69 17.22 20.78 -15.40
C SER A 69 15.93 21.42 -14.87
N GLU A 70 15.97 22.69 -14.47
CA GLU A 70 14.80 23.39 -13.91
C GLU A 70 13.62 23.45 -14.90
N ASP A 71 13.92 23.61 -16.19
CA ASP A 71 12.97 23.59 -17.30
C ASP A 71 12.60 22.17 -17.78
N LYS A 72 13.20 21.13 -17.17
CA LYS A 72 13.02 19.71 -17.51
C LYS A 72 13.37 19.34 -18.96
N SER A 73 14.11 20.20 -19.65
CA SER A 73 14.55 19.98 -21.03
C SER A 73 15.67 18.95 -21.14
N GLU A 74 16.40 18.69 -20.05
CA GLU A 74 17.47 17.69 -20.05
C GLU A 74 17.75 17.11 -18.66
N ALA A 75 18.50 16.01 -18.63
CA ALA A 75 18.98 15.42 -17.40
C ALA A 75 20.30 16.08 -16.98
N ILE A 76 20.47 16.42 -15.70
CA ILE A 76 21.70 17.08 -15.20
C ILE A 76 22.92 16.22 -15.56
N PRO A 77 24.05 16.75 -16.06
CA PRO A 77 25.21 15.91 -16.43
C PRO A 77 25.72 15.05 -15.26
N LYS A 78 26.21 13.85 -15.54
CA LYS A 78 26.59 12.85 -14.50
C LYS A 78 27.63 13.39 -13.52
N GLU A 79 28.47 14.31 -13.95
CA GLU A 79 29.55 14.94 -13.18
C GLU A 79 29.01 15.88 -12.09
N TYR A 80 27.82 16.45 -12.30
CA TYR A 80 27.18 17.42 -11.40
C TYR A 80 25.92 16.87 -10.74
N ARG A 81 25.47 15.68 -11.16
CA ARG A 81 24.23 15.05 -10.70
C ARG A 81 24.49 14.29 -9.39
N ASP A 82 23.52 14.31 -8.49
CA ASP A 82 23.52 13.47 -7.31
C ASP A 82 23.66 11.97 -7.68
N PRO A 83 24.51 11.18 -6.99
CA PRO A 83 24.71 9.76 -7.29
C PRO A 83 23.44 8.90 -7.23
N THR A 84 22.43 9.34 -6.49
CA THR A 84 21.14 8.65 -6.36
C THR A 84 20.21 8.89 -7.55
N CYS A 85 20.52 9.84 -8.42
CA CYS A 85 19.64 10.16 -9.54
C CYS A 85 19.69 9.13 -10.67
N PHE A 86 18.50 8.78 -11.17
CA PHE A 86 18.33 7.93 -12.34
C PHE A 86 17.17 8.44 -13.21
N PRO A 87 17.31 9.65 -13.80
CA PRO A 87 16.24 10.33 -14.52
C PRO A 87 15.74 9.50 -15.70
N ILE A 88 14.44 9.64 -15.98
CA ILE A 88 13.80 8.96 -17.10
C ILE A 88 13.83 9.92 -18.28
N GLU A 89 14.55 9.54 -19.33
CA GLU A 89 14.63 10.28 -20.58
C GLU A 89 13.31 10.17 -21.35
N VAL A 90 12.88 11.31 -21.91
CA VAL A 90 11.66 11.44 -22.71
C VAL A 90 12.07 11.84 -24.13
N LEU A 91 11.56 11.12 -25.12
CA LEU A 91 11.91 11.32 -26.52
C LEU A 91 11.31 12.64 -27.05
N HIS A 92 11.96 13.24 -28.05
CA HIS A 92 11.50 14.49 -28.68
C HIS A 92 10.11 14.37 -29.30
N ASP A 93 9.75 13.18 -29.79
CA ASP A 93 8.47 12.86 -30.42
C ASP A 93 7.47 12.21 -29.45
N ASP A 94 7.70 12.33 -28.14
CA ASP A 94 6.76 11.82 -27.13
C ASP A 94 5.37 12.44 -27.31
N PRO A 95 4.30 11.61 -27.39
CA PRO A 95 2.97 12.09 -27.73
C PRO A 95 2.37 13.08 -26.72
N HIS A 96 2.85 13.09 -25.47
CA HIS A 96 2.34 13.97 -24.42
C HIS A 96 3.33 15.08 -24.05
N TYR A 97 4.62 14.77 -23.95
CA TYR A 97 5.60 15.73 -23.41
C TYR A 97 6.24 16.62 -24.48
N ALA A 98 6.18 16.26 -25.76
CA ALA A 98 6.70 17.09 -26.84
C ALA A 98 6.07 18.49 -26.88
N GLN A 99 4.77 18.59 -26.61
CA GLN A 99 4.05 19.88 -26.56
C GLN A 99 4.46 20.76 -25.37
N HIS A 100 5.12 20.19 -24.36
CA HIS A 100 5.59 20.88 -23.16
C HIS A 100 7.11 21.08 -23.16
N SER A 101 7.81 20.74 -24.25
CA SER A 101 9.28 20.76 -24.34
C SER A 101 9.98 20.01 -23.20
N GLN A 102 9.33 19.00 -22.62
CA GLN A 102 9.88 18.23 -21.51
C GLN A 102 10.58 16.98 -22.05
N GLN A 103 11.87 16.83 -21.74
CA GLN A 103 12.67 15.67 -22.17
C GLN A 103 13.26 14.86 -21.01
N CYS A 104 13.02 15.30 -19.77
CA CYS A 104 13.47 14.62 -18.57
C CYS A 104 12.34 14.52 -17.54
N MET A 105 12.17 13.33 -16.97
CA MET A 105 11.34 13.11 -15.79
C MET A 105 12.23 12.81 -14.59
N ASN A 106 12.02 13.56 -13.51
CA ASN A 106 12.81 13.42 -12.29
C ASN A 106 12.60 12.04 -11.67
N PHE A 107 13.68 11.33 -11.39
CA PHE A 107 13.63 10.03 -10.72
C PHE A 107 14.87 9.82 -9.87
N VAL A 108 14.65 9.51 -8.60
CA VAL A 108 15.68 9.28 -7.58
C VAL A 108 15.56 7.83 -7.12
N ARG A 109 16.70 7.14 -7.06
CA ARG A 109 16.78 5.75 -6.64
C ARG A 109 16.48 5.62 -5.15
N THR A 110 15.82 4.54 -4.79
CA THR A 110 15.54 4.17 -3.40
C THR A 110 16.82 3.90 -2.60
N THR A 111 16.76 4.09 -1.28
CA THR A 111 17.84 3.69 -0.37
C THR A 111 18.04 2.18 -0.41
N THR A 112 19.30 1.78 -0.32
CA THR A 112 19.75 0.39 -0.29
C THR A 112 20.51 0.07 1.00
N ASP A 113 20.65 -1.21 1.29
CA ASP A 113 21.51 -1.75 2.35
C ASP A 113 22.95 -1.21 2.27
N LEU A 114 23.52 -1.10 1.08
CA LEU A 114 24.85 -0.53 0.84
C LEU A 114 24.92 0.95 1.22
N SER A 115 23.92 1.74 0.84
CA SER A 115 23.89 3.17 1.18
C SER A 115 23.73 3.43 2.68
N GLN A 116 23.23 2.45 3.45
CA GLN A 116 23.16 2.50 4.91
C GLN A 116 24.38 1.86 5.60
N GLY A 117 25.33 1.31 4.84
CA GLY A 117 26.49 0.61 5.41
C GLY A 117 26.15 -0.74 6.04
N CYS A 118 24.99 -1.32 5.71
CA CYS A 118 24.54 -2.61 6.25
C CYS A 118 25.08 -3.82 5.49
N SER A 119 25.70 -3.61 4.32
CA SER A 119 26.19 -4.68 3.45
C SER A 119 27.58 -4.39 2.90
N GLN A 120 28.23 -5.45 2.41
CA GLN A 120 29.61 -5.38 1.91
C GLN A 120 29.64 -4.70 0.53
N PRO A 121 30.59 -3.80 0.23
CA PRO A 121 30.61 -2.98 -0.99
C PRO A 121 30.53 -3.74 -2.33
N PHE A 122 30.90 -5.02 -2.34
CA PHE A 122 30.94 -5.87 -3.54
C PHE A 122 29.72 -6.77 -3.70
N LYS A 123 28.77 -6.74 -2.77
CA LYS A 123 27.50 -7.46 -2.90
C LYS A 123 26.49 -6.65 -3.70
N PRO A 124 25.60 -7.28 -4.48
CA PRO A 124 24.47 -6.60 -5.09
C PRO A 124 23.69 -5.81 -4.05
N ALA A 125 23.30 -4.57 -4.39
CA ALA A 125 22.54 -3.71 -3.51
C ALA A 125 21.09 -4.19 -3.40
N GLU A 126 20.59 -4.29 -2.17
CA GLU A 126 19.20 -4.65 -1.88
C GLU A 126 18.43 -3.44 -1.35
N GLN A 127 17.19 -3.27 -1.80
CA GLN A 127 16.32 -2.19 -1.33
C GLN A 127 15.80 -2.48 0.09
N ILE A 128 15.60 -1.41 0.86
CA ILE A 128 15.09 -1.50 2.24
C ILE A 128 13.58 -1.25 2.27
N VAL A 129 12.84 -2.13 2.95
CA VAL A 129 11.44 -1.91 3.33
C VAL A 129 11.39 -1.19 4.68
N ALA A 130 10.68 -0.07 4.73
CA ALA A 130 10.61 0.82 5.90
C ALA A 130 9.40 0.56 6.82
N VAL A 131 8.55 -0.41 6.47
CA VAL A 131 7.37 -0.84 7.25
C VAL A 131 7.54 -2.27 7.75
N THR A 132 6.68 -2.70 8.66
CA THR A 132 6.62 -4.09 9.13
C THR A 132 6.30 -5.04 7.97
N HIS A 133 6.86 -6.26 8.01
CA HIS A 133 6.61 -7.26 6.96
C HIS A 133 5.28 -8.03 7.17
N PHE A 134 4.67 -7.89 8.34
CA PHE A 134 3.41 -8.54 8.68
C PHE A 134 2.23 -7.66 8.25
N MET A 135 1.12 -8.31 7.91
CA MET A 135 -0.17 -7.64 7.76
C MET A 135 -0.74 -7.32 9.15
N ASP A 136 -0.19 -6.28 9.79
CA ASP A 136 -0.47 -5.89 11.18
C ASP A 136 -1.10 -4.50 11.31
N CYS A 137 -1.66 -4.00 10.20
CA CYS A 137 -2.35 -2.72 10.12
C CYS A 137 -1.47 -1.55 10.59
N SER A 138 -0.16 -1.66 10.35
CA SER A 138 0.84 -0.63 10.57
C SER A 138 0.48 0.69 9.89
N ILE A 139 -0.37 0.66 8.86
CA ILE A 139 -0.94 1.84 8.22
C ILE A 139 -1.69 2.80 9.16
N ILE A 140 -2.23 2.31 10.28
CA ILE A 140 -2.87 3.14 11.31
C ILE A 140 -2.13 3.13 12.65
N TYR A 141 -1.31 2.10 12.92
CA TYR A 141 -0.58 1.95 14.17
C TYR A 141 0.87 2.42 14.11
N GLY A 142 1.43 2.59 12.92
CA GLY A 142 2.84 2.88 12.69
C GLY A 142 3.74 1.65 12.75
N SER A 143 4.93 1.77 12.18
CA SER A 143 5.94 0.70 12.12
C SER A 143 7.01 0.80 13.22
N SER A 144 6.84 1.71 14.19
CA SER A 144 7.73 1.84 15.34
C SER A 144 6.95 2.20 16.60
N LYS A 145 7.46 1.81 17.77
CA LYS A 145 6.83 2.16 19.07
C LYS A 145 6.66 3.68 19.23
N GLN A 146 7.66 4.46 18.84
CA GLN A 146 7.60 5.93 18.93
C GLN A 146 6.44 6.48 18.08
N GLN A 147 6.27 5.97 16.85
CA GLN A 147 5.18 6.37 16.00
C GLN A 147 3.83 5.95 16.60
N THR A 148 3.69 4.69 17.02
CA THR A 148 2.47 4.19 17.68
C THR A 148 2.09 5.05 18.88
N ASP A 149 3.03 5.35 19.77
CA ASP A 149 2.81 6.15 20.96
C ASP A 149 2.35 7.59 20.63
N SER A 150 2.84 8.17 19.52
CA SER A 150 2.43 9.51 19.07
C SER A 150 1.01 9.57 18.49
N LEU A 151 0.52 8.43 17.98
CA LEU A 151 -0.81 8.28 17.38
C LEU A 151 -1.90 7.96 18.42
N ARG A 152 -1.51 7.51 19.61
CA ARG A 152 -2.41 7.15 20.71
C ARG A 152 -2.97 8.38 21.43
N GLU A 153 -4.24 8.30 21.80
CA GLU A 153 -4.91 9.29 22.65
C GLU A 153 -4.49 9.14 24.13
N TRP A 154 -3.95 7.98 24.50
CA TRP A 154 -3.60 7.60 25.88
C TRP A 154 -4.78 7.68 26.84
N LYS A 155 -5.98 7.50 26.29
CA LYS A 155 -7.24 7.48 27.02
C LYS A 155 -8.19 6.45 26.40
N GLY A 156 -8.65 5.50 27.22
CA GLY A 156 -9.63 4.48 26.82
C GLY A 156 -9.14 3.53 25.71
N GLY A 157 -7.82 3.39 25.55
CA GLY A 157 -7.18 2.56 24.55
C GLY A 157 -7.33 3.09 23.12
N ARG A 158 -7.52 4.40 22.94
CA ARG A 158 -7.92 5.01 21.66
C ARG A 158 -6.74 5.54 20.84
N LEU A 159 -6.97 5.65 19.53
CA LEU A 159 -6.18 6.46 18.61
C LEU A 159 -6.72 7.90 18.56
N ARG A 160 -5.82 8.87 18.43
CA ARG A 160 -6.16 10.29 18.34
C ARG A 160 -7.05 10.56 17.13
N MET A 161 -8.08 11.39 17.34
CA MET A 161 -8.91 11.92 16.27
C MET A 161 -9.25 13.39 16.53
N GLU A 162 -9.42 14.14 15.45
CA GLU A 162 -10.00 15.49 15.45
C GLU A 162 -11.46 15.40 14.98
N TYR A 163 -12.36 16.09 15.67
CA TYR A 163 -13.78 16.10 15.32
C TYR A 163 -14.14 17.35 14.54
N ARG A 164 -14.64 17.15 13.32
CA ARG A 164 -15.16 18.23 12.47
C ARG A 164 -16.59 17.91 12.09
N HIS A 165 -17.53 18.81 12.41
CA HIS A 165 -18.96 18.60 12.20
C HIS A 165 -19.48 17.27 12.77
N GLY A 166 -19.04 16.90 13.98
CA GLY A 166 -19.43 15.65 14.65
C GLY A 166 -18.80 14.37 14.09
N LYS A 167 -17.97 14.46 13.04
CA LYS A 167 -17.29 13.33 12.43
C LYS A 167 -15.82 13.31 12.85
N GLY A 168 -15.31 12.16 13.31
CA GLY A 168 -13.91 11.98 13.70
C GLY A 168 -12.99 11.73 12.51
N PHE A 169 -11.88 12.44 12.41
CA PHE A 169 -10.86 12.27 11.38
C PHE A 169 -9.49 12.09 12.05
N PRO A 170 -8.48 11.53 11.36
CA PRO A 170 -7.12 11.54 11.87
C PRO A 170 -6.67 12.97 12.18
N PRO A 171 -5.70 13.16 13.09
CA PRO A 171 -5.15 14.48 13.38
C PRO A 171 -4.53 15.11 12.14
N SER A 172 -4.62 16.44 12.03
CA SER A 172 -3.88 17.17 11.02
C SER A 172 -2.41 17.28 11.42
N SER A 173 -1.52 17.18 10.44
CA SER A 173 -0.10 17.48 10.59
C SER A 173 0.07 18.96 10.94
N THR A 174 0.97 19.24 11.87
CA THR A 174 1.43 20.60 12.17
C THR A 174 2.39 21.12 11.10
N ASN A 175 3.02 20.23 10.34
CA ASN A 175 3.84 20.55 9.17
C ASN A 175 3.16 19.96 7.93
N LYS A 176 2.19 20.68 7.36
CA LYS A 176 1.42 20.21 6.19
C LYS A 176 2.30 20.07 4.95
N SER A 177 3.19 21.04 4.75
CA SER A 177 4.15 21.06 3.64
C SER A 177 5.07 19.84 3.59
N SER A 178 5.21 19.06 4.66
CA SER A 178 6.01 17.84 4.65
C SER A 178 5.22 16.55 4.36
N VAL A 179 3.88 16.58 4.37
CA VAL A 179 3.04 15.36 4.28
C VAL A 179 2.00 15.36 3.14
N CYS A 180 1.71 16.51 2.55
CA CYS A 180 0.72 16.67 1.47
C CYS A 180 1.02 17.93 0.64
N ASP A 181 0.49 18.00 -0.57
CA ASP A 181 0.46 19.25 -1.33
C ASP A 181 -0.86 19.97 -1.01
N HIS A 182 -0.78 21.03 -0.21
CA HIS A 182 -1.92 21.84 0.21
C HIS A 182 -1.86 23.24 -0.41
N ILE A 183 -3.02 23.78 -0.78
CA ILE A 183 -3.14 25.15 -1.30
C ILE A 183 -3.37 26.13 -0.15
N SER A 184 -4.06 25.67 0.90
CA SER A 184 -4.44 26.50 2.04
C SER A 184 -4.20 25.78 3.37
N GLU A 185 -3.82 26.56 4.39
CA GLU A 185 -3.73 26.09 5.78
C GLU A 185 -5.07 25.61 6.36
N GLN A 186 -6.19 25.81 5.68
CA GLN A 186 -7.47 25.22 6.07
C GLN A 186 -7.64 23.77 5.58
N GLU A 187 -6.85 23.33 4.59
CA GLU A 187 -6.92 21.96 4.07
C GLU A 187 -6.33 20.97 5.07
N ALA A 188 -6.99 19.81 5.20
CA ALA A 188 -6.57 18.79 6.16
C ALA A 188 -5.51 17.88 5.54
N CYS A 189 -4.35 17.79 6.19
CA CYS A 189 -3.31 16.84 5.83
C CYS A 189 -3.04 15.93 7.00
N TYR A 190 -3.44 14.68 6.87
CA TYR A 190 -3.57 13.77 7.97
C TYR A 190 -2.25 13.13 8.37
N VAL A 191 -2.18 12.77 9.65
CA VAL A 191 -1.13 11.92 10.21
C VAL A 191 -1.74 10.57 10.57
N ALA A 192 -1.09 9.50 10.12
CA ALA A 192 -1.44 8.11 10.42
C ALA A 192 -0.17 7.26 10.61
N GLY A 193 -0.34 5.94 10.68
CA GLY A 193 0.78 4.99 10.77
C GLY A 193 1.62 4.90 9.48
N ASP A 194 1.00 5.18 8.33
CA ASP A 194 1.70 5.27 7.04
C ASP A 194 1.76 6.72 6.53
N SER A 195 2.91 7.12 5.98
CA SER A 195 3.17 8.49 5.52
C SER A 195 2.43 8.85 4.23
N ARG A 196 1.89 7.86 3.51
CA ARG A 196 1.18 8.03 2.24
C ARG A 196 -0.32 8.19 2.43
N VAL A 197 -0.81 8.35 3.67
CA VAL A 197 -2.24 8.55 3.98
C VAL A 197 -2.91 9.64 3.16
N ASN A 198 -2.16 10.66 2.72
CA ASN A 198 -2.66 11.80 1.92
C ASN A 198 -2.46 11.65 0.40
N GLN A 199 -2.05 10.47 -0.09
CA GLN A 199 -1.72 10.28 -1.51
C GLN A 199 -2.96 10.45 -2.43
N ASN A 200 -4.13 10.00 -1.98
CA ASN A 200 -5.41 10.30 -2.62
C ASN A 200 -6.54 10.25 -1.57
N PRO A 201 -7.68 10.92 -1.81
CA PRO A 201 -8.79 10.95 -0.87
C PRO A 201 -9.41 9.58 -0.55
N GLN A 202 -9.48 8.64 -1.50
CA GLN A 202 -10.09 7.33 -1.25
C GLN A 202 -9.25 6.49 -0.28
N LEU A 203 -7.92 6.55 -0.39
CA LEU A 203 -6.99 5.96 0.56
C LEU A 203 -7.19 6.58 1.95
N THR A 204 -7.22 7.91 2.03
CA THR A 204 -7.45 8.62 3.30
C THR A 204 -8.76 8.18 3.97
N ILE A 205 -9.84 7.99 3.20
CA ILE A 205 -11.12 7.54 3.72
C ILE A 205 -11.00 6.14 4.34
N LEU A 206 -10.27 5.21 3.73
CA LEU A 206 -10.05 3.89 4.32
C LEU A 206 -9.22 3.95 5.62
N HIS A 207 -8.20 4.80 5.70
CA HIS A 207 -7.51 5.06 6.96
C HIS A 207 -8.47 5.60 8.04
N VAL A 208 -9.36 6.54 7.69
CA VAL A 208 -10.37 7.08 8.61
C VAL A 208 -11.29 5.96 9.12
N VAL A 209 -11.74 5.06 8.23
CA VAL A 209 -12.60 3.93 8.59
C VAL A 209 -11.89 3.01 9.58
N LEU A 210 -10.65 2.61 9.32
CA LEU A 210 -9.89 1.70 10.19
C LEU A 210 -9.58 2.33 11.56
N ILE A 211 -9.24 3.63 11.61
CA ILE A 211 -9.02 4.35 12.89
C ILE A 211 -10.31 4.46 13.69
N ARG A 212 -11.44 4.72 13.01
CA ARG A 212 -12.76 4.73 13.66
C ARG A 212 -13.14 3.35 14.18
N GLU A 213 -12.84 2.29 13.44
CA GLU A 213 -13.10 0.92 13.86
C GLU A 213 -12.30 0.58 15.13
N HIS A 214 -11.00 0.87 15.17
CA HIS A 214 -10.20 0.74 16.39
C HIS A 214 -10.85 1.44 17.59
N ASN A 215 -11.25 2.69 17.41
CA ASN A 215 -11.87 3.49 18.46
C ASN A 215 -13.28 3.00 18.84
N ARG A 216 -13.98 2.32 17.94
CA ARG A 216 -15.24 1.64 18.20
C ARG A 216 -15.00 0.38 19.02
N VAL A 217 -14.06 -0.47 18.63
CA VAL A 217 -13.68 -1.70 19.35
C VAL A 217 -13.21 -1.37 20.77
N ALA A 218 -12.26 -0.45 20.92
CA ALA A 218 -11.75 -0.02 22.23
C ALA A 218 -12.88 0.48 23.15
N GLY A 219 -13.84 1.24 22.61
CA GLY A 219 -15.01 1.70 23.34
C GLY A 219 -15.94 0.57 23.80
N HIS A 220 -16.11 -0.49 23.01
CA HIS A 220 -16.88 -1.68 23.41
C HIS A 220 -16.12 -2.50 24.46
N LEU A 221 -14.81 -2.71 24.26
CA LEU A 221 -13.97 -3.43 25.22
C LEU A 221 -13.95 -2.74 26.59
N ASN A 222 -13.91 -1.41 26.64
CA ASN A 222 -13.96 -0.66 27.89
C ASN A 222 -15.30 -0.81 28.62
N LYS A 223 -16.42 -0.90 27.88
CA LYS A 223 -17.74 -1.16 28.48
C LYS A 223 -17.84 -2.57 29.05
N LEU A 224 -17.29 -3.57 28.35
CA LEU A 224 -17.29 -4.97 28.77
C LEU A 224 -16.30 -5.24 29.90
N ASN A 225 -15.15 -4.57 29.87
CA ASN A 225 -14.05 -4.73 30.80
C ASN A 225 -13.64 -3.39 31.44
N PRO A 226 -14.47 -2.79 32.32
CA PRO A 226 -14.14 -1.49 32.94
C PRO A 226 -12.89 -1.51 33.82
N HIS A 227 -12.38 -2.70 34.15
CA HIS A 227 -11.18 -2.92 34.95
C HIS A 227 -9.88 -2.91 34.12
N TRP A 228 -9.96 -2.90 32.79
CA TRP A 228 -8.78 -2.83 31.93
C TRP A 228 -8.21 -1.41 31.88
N ASP A 229 -6.88 -1.32 31.89
CA ASP A 229 -6.19 -0.05 31.70
C ASP A 229 -6.12 0.34 30.22
N ASP A 230 -5.61 1.55 29.95
CA ASP A 230 -5.47 2.08 28.59
C ASP A 230 -4.64 1.19 27.67
N ASN A 231 -3.54 0.62 28.19
CA ASN A 231 -2.63 -0.22 27.42
C ASN A 231 -3.32 -1.53 27.01
N LYS A 232 -4.00 -2.19 27.95
CA LYS A 232 -4.74 -3.42 27.67
C LYS A 232 -5.84 -3.17 26.66
N LEU A 233 -6.62 -2.09 26.83
CA LEU A 233 -7.66 -1.70 25.86
C LEU A 233 -7.08 -1.46 24.46
N PHE A 234 -5.99 -0.70 24.35
CA PHE A 234 -5.35 -0.40 23.07
C PHE A 234 -4.86 -1.66 22.37
N HIS A 235 -4.15 -2.54 23.08
CA HIS A 235 -3.57 -3.74 22.50
C HIS A 235 -4.64 -4.78 22.11
N GLU A 236 -5.70 -4.95 22.91
CA GLU A 236 -6.79 -5.86 22.54
C GLU A 236 -7.62 -5.31 21.37
N ALA A 237 -7.87 -3.99 21.32
CA ALA A 237 -8.51 -3.37 20.16
C ALA A 237 -7.63 -3.50 18.89
N ARG A 238 -6.32 -3.28 19.02
CA ARG A 238 -5.36 -3.48 17.92
C ARG A 238 -5.39 -4.93 17.40
N ARG A 239 -5.38 -5.93 18.28
CA ARG A 239 -5.44 -7.35 17.90
C ARG A 239 -6.69 -7.68 17.08
N ILE A 240 -7.85 -7.17 17.50
CA ILE A 240 -9.12 -7.40 16.79
C ILE A 240 -9.09 -6.74 15.40
N VAL A 241 -8.70 -5.47 15.30
CA VAL A 241 -8.67 -4.77 13.99
C VAL A 241 -7.63 -5.37 13.04
N ILE A 242 -6.50 -5.87 13.56
CA ILE A 242 -5.54 -6.64 12.76
C ILE A 242 -6.21 -7.90 12.19
N ALA A 243 -6.93 -8.65 13.02
CA ALA A 243 -7.65 -9.85 12.57
C ALA A 243 -8.71 -9.52 11.52
N GLU A 244 -9.44 -8.40 11.66
CA GLU A 244 -10.38 -7.91 10.63
C GLU A 244 -9.66 -7.58 9.32
N HIS A 245 -8.55 -6.85 9.39
CA HIS A 245 -7.75 -6.49 8.21
C HIS A 245 -7.21 -7.74 7.49
N GLN A 246 -6.69 -8.71 8.23
CA GLN A 246 -6.22 -10.00 7.70
C GLN A 246 -7.37 -10.81 7.10
N HIS A 247 -8.51 -10.89 7.79
CA HIS A 247 -9.66 -11.64 7.31
C HIS A 247 -10.18 -11.07 5.99
N ILE A 248 -10.42 -9.75 5.92
CA ILE A 248 -10.87 -9.10 4.67
C ILE A 248 -9.84 -9.34 3.56
N SER A 249 -8.55 -9.22 3.86
CA SER A 249 -7.50 -9.36 2.84
C SER A 249 -7.37 -10.79 2.31
N TYR A 250 -7.36 -11.81 3.17
CA TYR A 250 -7.15 -13.20 2.76
C TYR A 250 -8.43 -13.93 2.32
N TYR A 251 -9.57 -13.66 2.96
CA TYR A 251 -10.80 -14.42 2.75
C TYR A 251 -11.77 -13.75 1.77
N GLU A 252 -11.72 -12.42 1.64
CA GLU A 252 -12.64 -11.67 0.76
C GLU A 252 -11.91 -11.11 -0.47
N TRP A 253 -10.78 -10.44 -0.26
CA TRP A 253 -10.07 -9.72 -1.33
C TRP A 253 -9.16 -10.62 -2.17
N LEU A 254 -8.31 -11.43 -1.54
CA LEU A 254 -7.33 -12.25 -2.26
C LEU A 254 -7.94 -13.29 -3.20
N PRO A 255 -9.02 -14.01 -2.83
CA PRO A 255 -9.63 -14.99 -3.72
C PRO A 255 -10.13 -14.37 -5.02
N ILE A 256 -10.62 -13.12 -4.99
CA ILE A 256 -11.09 -12.40 -6.19
C ILE A 256 -10.00 -12.36 -7.28
N PHE A 257 -8.75 -12.11 -6.90
CA PHE A 257 -7.64 -11.91 -7.84
C PHE A 257 -6.87 -13.20 -8.14
N LEU A 258 -6.91 -14.21 -7.27
CA LEU A 258 -6.22 -15.49 -7.48
C LEU A 258 -7.00 -16.50 -8.34
N VAL A 259 -8.27 -16.24 -8.68
CA VAL A 259 -9.01 -17.05 -9.68
C VAL A 259 -8.24 -17.11 -11.01
N SER A 260 -7.60 -16.01 -11.42
CA SER A 260 -7.00 -15.88 -12.76
C SER A 260 -5.63 -16.57 -12.90
N ALA A 261 -4.82 -16.60 -11.83
CA ALA A 261 -3.47 -17.15 -11.89
C ALA A 261 -3.45 -18.67 -12.10
N SER A 262 -4.36 -19.40 -11.47
CA SER A 262 -4.48 -20.86 -11.63
C SER A 262 -5.09 -21.26 -12.99
N LEU A 263 -5.95 -20.40 -13.56
CA LEU A 263 -6.53 -20.61 -14.90
C LEU A 263 -5.55 -20.33 -16.04
N MET A 264 -4.59 -19.41 -15.86
CA MET A 264 -3.52 -19.15 -16.83
C MET A 264 -2.51 -20.30 -16.95
N SER A 265 -2.35 -21.11 -15.90
CA SER A 265 -1.51 -22.31 -15.94
C SER A 265 -2.13 -23.47 -16.75
N LEU A 266 -3.46 -23.49 -16.93
CA LEU A 266 -4.13 -24.72 -17.39
C LEU A 266 -5.04 -24.63 -18.62
N THR A 267 -5.52 -23.49 -19.11
CA THR A 267 -6.27 -23.53 -20.40
C THR A 267 -6.35 -22.21 -21.14
N ASN A 268 -6.25 -22.32 -22.47
CA ASN A 268 -6.68 -21.37 -23.50
C ASN A 268 -8.21 -21.13 -23.49
N LYS A 269 -8.81 -20.84 -22.32
CA LYS A 269 -10.25 -20.63 -22.16
C LYS A 269 -10.54 -19.22 -21.67
N LYS A 270 -11.49 -18.58 -22.38
CA LYS A 270 -12.03 -17.25 -22.12
C LYS A 270 -12.43 -17.10 -20.65
N CYS A 271 -12.21 -15.90 -20.11
CA CYS A 271 -12.72 -15.45 -18.82
C CYS A 271 -14.20 -15.82 -18.69
N ALA A 272 -14.51 -16.84 -17.88
CA ALA A 272 -15.88 -17.21 -17.57
C ALA A 272 -16.38 -16.38 -16.39
N ASP A 273 -17.69 -16.13 -16.40
CA ASP A 273 -18.40 -15.24 -15.52
C ASP A 273 -18.35 -15.65 -14.05
N VAL A 274 -17.54 -14.95 -13.26
CA VAL A 274 -17.68 -14.87 -11.80
C VAL A 274 -18.19 -13.48 -11.45
N GLU A 275 -19.31 -13.38 -10.73
CA GLU A 275 -19.84 -12.15 -10.15
C GLU A 275 -19.43 -12.09 -8.67
N ALA A 276 -18.75 -11.02 -8.24
CA ALA A 276 -18.56 -10.74 -6.82
C ALA A 276 -18.47 -9.23 -6.57
N ILE A 277 -19.04 -8.75 -5.46
CA ILE A 277 -18.96 -7.35 -5.02
C ILE A 277 -18.27 -7.34 -3.66
N LEU A 278 -17.11 -6.69 -3.55
CA LEU A 278 -16.48 -6.44 -2.25
C LEU A 278 -17.27 -5.36 -1.50
N VAL A 279 -17.97 -5.74 -0.43
CA VAL A 279 -18.62 -4.80 0.50
C VAL A 279 -17.93 -4.92 1.85
N VAL A 280 -17.12 -3.92 2.20
CA VAL A 280 -16.49 -3.86 3.53
C VAL A 280 -17.48 -3.26 4.52
N THR A 281 -18.12 -4.12 5.32
CA THR A 281 -19.03 -3.73 6.40
C THR A 281 -18.49 -4.21 7.74
N PHE A 282 -18.12 -3.28 8.62
CA PHE A 282 -17.67 -3.58 9.99
C PHE A 282 -18.88 -3.72 10.92
N ASN A 283 -19.47 -4.92 10.97
CA ASN A 283 -20.58 -5.23 11.88
C ASN A 283 -20.11 -6.14 13.02
N ILE A 284 -19.60 -5.56 14.13
CA ILE A 284 -19.44 -6.31 15.38
C ILE A 284 -20.75 -6.17 16.18
N GLN A 285 -21.50 -7.27 16.31
CA GLN A 285 -22.62 -7.34 17.25
C GLN A 285 -22.12 -7.70 18.66
N PRO A 286 -22.65 -7.08 19.73
CA PRO A 286 -22.30 -7.45 21.11
C PRO A 286 -22.96 -8.78 21.49
N GLY A 287 -22.16 -9.85 21.53
CA GLY A 287 -22.54 -11.18 22.03
C GLY A 287 -21.52 -11.72 23.04
N PRO A 288 -21.89 -12.69 23.90
CA PRO A 288 -21.00 -13.27 24.92
C PRO A 288 -19.85 -14.11 24.34
N VAL A 289 -19.84 -14.33 23.02
CA VAL A 289 -18.78 -14.95 22.24
C VAL A 289 -18.67 -14.16 20.92
N MET A 290 -17.46 -13.82 20.48
CA MET A 290 -17.17 -13.19 19.18
C MET A 290 -17.46 -14.16 18.03
N ASN A 291 -18.73 -14.51 17.82
CA ASN A 291 -19.15 -15.43 16.76
C ASN A 291 -20.03 -14.68 15.78
N GLU A 292 -19.57 -14.65 14.53
CA GLU A 292 -20.23 -14.18 13.31
C GLU A 292 -20.06 -12.68 12.97
N VAL A 293 -19.01 -12.41 12.19
CA VAL A 293 -19.14 -11.44 11.09
C VAL A 293 -19.93 -12.15 9.98
N LYS A 294 -21.22 -11.82 9.80
CA LYS A 294 -21.99 -12.33 8.65
C LYS A 294 -21.56 -11.59 7.39
N LEU A 295 -20.69 -12.21 6.62
CA LEU A 295 -20.31 -11.79 5.26
C LEU A 295 -20.85 -12.81 4.27
N THR A 296 -21.41 -12.31 3.16
CA THR A 296 -22.00 -13.15 2.12
C THR A 296 -20.87 -13.80 1.31
N ARG A 297 -20.55 -15.07 1.62
CA ARG A 297 -19.52 -15.86 0.93
C ARG A 297 -19.83 -15.96 -0.56
N VAL A 298 -18.94 -15.48 -1.42
CA VAL A 298 -19.04 -15.68 -2.86
C VAL A 298 -18.21 -16.90 -3.26
N GLU A 299 -18.87 -17.92 -3.82
CA GLU A 299 -18.19 -19.07 -4.40
C GLU A 299 -17.46 -18.63 -5.69
N SER A 300 -16.15 -18.47 -5.59
CA SER A 300 -15.26 -18.24 -6.73
C SER A 300 -14.15 -19.29 -6.76
N GLY A 301 -13.66 -19.66 -7.95
CA GLY A 301 -12.54 -20.60 -8.09
C GLY A 301 -11.25 -20.15 -7.39
N GLY A 302 -11.16 -18.89 -6.98
CA GLY A 302 -10.04 -18.35 -6.22
C GLY A 302 -10.00 -18.86 -4.78
N TRP A 303 -11.13 -19.26 -4.20
CA TRP A 303 -11.16 -19.87 -2.87
C TRP A 303 -10.52 -21.27 -2.88
N GLU A 304 -10.69 -22.02 -3.96
CA GLU A 304 -9.97 -23.29 -4.15
C GLU A 304 -8.46 -23.05 -4.33
N SER A 305 -8.08 -22.00 -5.07
CA SER A 305 -6.67 -21.63 -5.25
C SER A 305 -6.01 -21.21 -3.93
N THR A 306 -6.68 -20.37 -3.12
CA THR A 306 -6.15 -19.94 -1.82
C THR A 306 -6.02 -21.11 -0.85
N LYS A 307 -7.00 -22.02 -0.81
CA LYS A 307 -6.89 -23.28 -0.04
C LYS A 307 -5.72 -24.14 -0.50
N HIS A 308 -5.58 -24.36 -1.81
CA HIS A 308 -4.54 -25.20 -2.37
C HIS A 308 -3.12 -24.73 -1.99
N HIS A 309 -2.92 -23.41 -1.93
CA HIS A 309 -1.63 -22.82 -1.56
C HIS A 309 -1.48 -22.55 -0.05
N GLY A 310 -2.42 -23.00 0.79
CA GLY A 310 -2.36 -22.81 2.24
C GLY A 310 -2.53 -21.35 2.68
N LEU A 311 -3.20 -20.52 1.89
CA LEU A 311 -3.45 -19.10 2.17
C LEU A 311 -4.75 -18.88 2.95
N THR A 312 -5.69 -19.83 2.85
CA THR A 312 -6.97 -19.82 3.56
C THR A 312 -7.29 -21.22 4.06
N TYR A 313 -8.09 -21.30 5.13
CA TYR A 313 -8.48 -22.54 5.77
C TYR A 313 -9.99 -22.63 5.91
N ASP A 314 -10.55 -23.82 5.69
CA ASP A 314 -11.97 -24.10 5.97
C ASP A 314 -12.09 -24.68 7.38
N THR A 315 -12.11 -23.80 8.37
CA THR A 315 -12.18 -24.17 9.79
C THR A 315 -13.09 -23.21 10.54
N HIS A 316 -13.77 -23.72 11.57
CA HIS A 316 -14.53 -22.91 12.52
C HIS A 316 -13.72 -22.62 13.79
N ASP A 317 -12.49 -23.12 13.85
CA ASP A 317 -11.57 -23.04 14.98
C ASP A 317 -10.17 -22.57 14.53
N TYR A 318 -9.25 -22.34 15.48
CA TYR A 318 -7.88 -21.87 15.20
C TYR A 318 -7.08 -22.81 14.29
N THR A 319 -6.19 -22.23 13.48
CA THR A 319 -5.20 -22.95 12.67
C THR A 319 -3.86 -23.02 13.40
N HIS A 320 -3.14 -24.13 13.24
CA HIS A 320 -1.79 -24.35 13.80
C HIS A 320 -0.74 -24.48 12.69
N ASP A 321 -0.82 -23.57 11.73
CA ASP A 321 0.04 -23.55 10.55
C ASP A 321 1.21 -22.57 10.67
N TYR A 322 1.32 -21.88 11.82
CA TYR A 322 2.48 -21.06 12.11
C TYR A 322 3.76 -21.90 12.04
N SER A 323 4.72 -21.42 11.25
CA SER A 323 6.04 -22.01 11.13
C SER A 323 7.09 -20.93 11.25
N GLU A 324 7.96 -21.05 12.25
CA GLU A 324 9.12 -20.18 12.44
C GLU A 324 10.17 -20.33 11.32
N HIS A 325 10.01 -21.34 10.44
CA HIS A 325 10.90 -21.60 9.32
C HIS A 325 10.50 -20.83 8.05
N VAL A 326 9.36 -20.13 8.07
CA VAL A 326 8.92 -19.26 6.98
C VAL A 326 9.54 -17.88 7.16
N ASP A 327 10.23 -17.38 6.14
CA ASP A 327 10.69 -16.00 6.08
C ASP A 327 9.49 -15.09 5.75
N PRO A 328 9.04 -14.22 6.67
CA PRO A 328 7.90 -13.34 6.43
C PRO A 328 8.28 -12.11 5.61
N SER A 329 9.55 -11.94 5.23
CA SER A 329 10.03 -10.75 4.54
C SER A 329 9.33 -10.56 3.18
N VAL A 330 8.94 -9.33 2.90
CA VAL A 330 8.31 -9.01 1.62
C VAL A 330 9.39 -8.96 0.55
N ILE A 331 9.30 -9.89 -0.40
CA ILE A 331 10.27 -9.99 -1.50
C ILE A 331 10.24 -8.72 -2.36
N ASN A 332 11.41 -8.28 -2.82
CA ASN A 332 11.58 -7.04 -3.57
C ASN A 332 10.69 -6.97 -4.82
N GLY A 333 10.56 -8.06 -5.56
CA GLY A 333 9.69 -8.14 -6.74
C GLY A 333 8.20 -7.93 -6.42
N HIS A 334 7.75 -8.33 -5.22
CA HIS A 334 6.38 -8.08 -4.76
C HIS A 334 6.19 -6.59 -4.41
N ALA A 335 7.08 -6.04 -3.58
CA ALA A 335 7.01 -4.66 -3.09
C ALA A 335 7.17 -3.60 -4.21
N THR A 336 7.97 -3.88 -5.24
CA THR A 336 8.33 -2.88 -6.25
C THR A 336 7.63 -3.04 -7.59
N ALA A 337 7.11 -4.23 -7.92
CA ALA A 337 6.56 -4.50 -9.24
C ALA A 337 5.23 -5.26 -9.20
N ALA A 338 5.21 -6.50 -8.70
CA ALA A 338 4.08 -7.40 -8.92
C ALA A 338 2.76 -6.87 -8.35
N PHE A 339 2.79 -6.30 -7.14
CA PHE A 339 1.58 -5.78 -6.50
C PHE A 339 1.13 -4.42 -7.07
N ARG A 340 1.97 -3.76 -7.89
CA ARG A 340 1.59 -2.55 -8.64
C ARG A 340 0.67 -2.85 -9.83
N TYR A 341 0.32 -4.11 -10.05
CA TYR A 341 -0.75 -4.52 -10.97
C TYR A 341 -2.00 -3.63 -10.84
N PHE A 342 -2.40 -3.29 -9.61
CA PHE A 342 -3.61 -2.49 -9.35
C PHE A 342 -3.55 -1.04 -9.86
N HIS A 343 -2.40 -0.55 -10.31
CA HIS A 343 -2.33 0.76 -10.98
C HIS A 343 -3.17 0.79 -12.27
N THR A 344 -3.40 -0.35 -12.92
CA THR A 344 -4.30 -0.43 -14.10
C THR A 344 -5.78 -0.28 -13.74
N ASN A 345 -6.13 -0.37 -12.45
CA ASN A 345 -7.51 -0.30 -11.97
C ASN A 345 -7.86 1.06 -11.35
N ILE A 346 -6.94 2.05 -11.44
CA ILE A 346 -7.18 3.41 -10.98
C ILE A 346 -8.09 4.10 -11.98
N ALA A 347 -9.28 4.52 -11.56
CA ALA A 347 -10.14 5.37 -12.38
C ALA A 347 -9.52 6.77 -12.52
N GLY A 348 -9.58 7.35 -13.72
CA GLY A 348 -9.04 8.68 -14.02
C GLY A 348 -9.80 9.85 -13.39
N TYR A 349 -10.90 9.59 -12.67
CA TYR A 349 -11.72 10.60 -12.03
C TYR A 349 -12.30 10.10 -10.69
N LEU A 350 -12.64 11.06 -9.83
CA LEU A 350 -13.42 10.84 -8.61
C LEU A 350 -14.84 11.32 -8.88
N GLN A 351 -15.83 10.45 -8.75
CA GLN A 351 -17.26 10.81 -8.83
C GLN A 351 -17.82 11.17 -7.46
#